data_AF-D6TFU2-F1
#
_entry.id   AF-D6TFU2-F1
#
_cell.length_a   1.000
_cell.length_b   1.000
_cell.length_c   1.000
_cell.angle_alpha   90.00
_cell.angle_beta   90.00
_cell.angle_gamma   90.00
#
_symmetry.space_group_name_H-M   'P 1'
#
loop_
_entity.id
_entity.type
_entity.pdbx_description
1 polymer ?
#
loop_
_entity_poly.entity_id
_entity_poly.type
_entity_poly.pdbx_seq_one_letter_code
_entity_poly.pdbx_strand_id
1 'polypeptide(L)'
;MIHSKTFTFPQLITHLRQTRGMSQGQLAQATRLSRTYIYHLETGQRANPSPHVVQLLARAFELVSDERQELYDAYTRLTGHYISQEPEEALLELGDLASLLVQNTSYPAHALNRLWYLHAWNEASLQLFEISEERSQQKNLHLLEFVFDPEMRRRLHGWENLARRLVSDFQYNASTSTHLPEYKALRKRLRELPEFRRIANSSYSQGKPVPSFVFQVQHSTLGRLTLRTATTVFTGIANYSMVSYVPGDQQTLRIYREQGWQPQS
;
A
#
# COMPACT_ATOMS: atom_id res chain seq x y z
N MET A 1 25.60 -14.04 -30.24
CA MET A 1 26.22 -12.86 -29.59
C MET A 1 25.23 -11.71 -29.62
N ILE A 2 24.41 -11.57 -28.58
CA ILE A 2 23.46 -10.46 -28.45
C ILE A 2 24.25 -9.33 -27.77
N HIS A 3 24.48 -8.22 -28.48
CA HIS A 3 25.13 -7.04 -27.92
C HIS A 3 24.20 -6.42 -26.87
N SER A 4 24.49 -6.58 -25.58
CA SER A 4 23.82 -5.80 -24.55
C SER A 4 24.25 -4.34 -24.72
N LYS A 5 23.31 -3.45 -25.02
CA LYS A 5 23.58 -2.00 -25.06
C LYS A 5 23.88 -1.55 -23.63
N THR A 6 25.14 -1.26 -23.32
CA THR A 6 25.52 -0.65 -22.04
C THR A 6 25.06 0.80 -22.02
N PHE A 7 24.01 1.11 -21.27
CA PHE A 7 23.58 2.49 -21.09
C PHE A 7 24.57 3.27 -20.19
N THR A 8 24.77 4.54 -20.52
CA THR A 8 25.37 5.51 -19.57
C THR A 8 24.38 5.82 -18.46
N PHE A 9 24.85 6.29 -17.30
CA PHE A 9 23.97 6.58 -16.15
C PHE A 9 22.79 7.52 -16.50
N PRO A 10 22.98 8.66 -17.23
CA PRO A 10 21.87 9.50 -17.67
C PRO A 10 20.87 8.81 -18.60
N GLN A 11 21.38 8.00 -19.54
CA GLN A 11 20.56 7.24 -20.48
C GLN A 11 19.77 6.14 -19.77
N LEU A 12 20.37 5.48 -18.77
CA LEU A 12 19.74 4.43 -18.00
C LEU A 12 18.60 4.98 -17.15
N ILE A 13 18.79 6.12 -16.48
CA ILE A 13 17.69 6.81 -15.76
C ILE A 13 16.55 7.14 -16.73
N THR A 14 16.87 7.69 -17.90
CA THR A 14 15.88 8.03 -18.93
C THR A 14 15.12 6.79 -19.41
N HIS A 15 15.86 5.69 -19.67
CA HIS A 15 15.30 4.42 -20.10
C HIS A 15 14.36 3.82 -19.05
N LEU A 16 14.83 3.65 -17.81
CA LEU A 16 14.03 3.13 -16.70
C LEU A 16 12.77 3.96 -16.49
N ARG A 17 12.87 5.28 -16.50
CA ARG A 17 11.71 6.16 -16.37
C ARG A 17 10.67 5.93 -17.48
N GLN A 18 11.12 5.84 -18.73
CA GLN A 18 10.23 5.62 -19.88
C GLN A 18 9.60 4.23 -19.84
N THR A 19 10.37 3.18 -19.57
CA THR A 19 9.89 1.79 -19.50
C THR A 19 8.89 1.60 -18.37
N ARG A 20 9.04 2.32 -17.25
CA ARG A 20 8.07 2.35 -16.14
C ARG A 20 6.92 3.35 -16.35
N GLY A 21 6.85 4.03 -17.50
CA GLY A 21 5.78 4.97 -17.84
C GLY A 21 5.70 6.20 -16.93
N MET A 22 6.80 6.57 -16.26
CA MET A 22 6.85 7.69 -15.32
C MET A 22 7.17 9.01 -16.04
N SER A 23 6.49 10.09 -15.68
CA SER A 23 6.93 11.44 -16.02
C SER A 23 8.09 11.88 -15.11
N GLN A 24 8.89 12.86 -15.55
CA GLN A 24 9.92 13.45 -14.68
C GLN A 24 9.35 14.03 -13.37
N GLY A 25 8.11 14.54 -13.41
CA GLY A 25 7.41 15.02 -12.21
C GLY A 25 7.05 13.91 -11.23
N GLN A 26 6.59 12.77 -11.73
CA GLN A 26 6.31 11.59 -10.91
C GLN A 26 7.58 11.01 -10.29
N LEU A 27 8.68 10.93 -11.06
CA LEU A 27 9.97 10.48 -10.54
C LEU A 27 10.52 11.44 -9.48
N ALA A 28 10.41 12.75 -9.70
CA ALA A 28 10.78 13.77 -8.73
C ALA A 28 9.99 13.60 -7.41
N GLN A 29 8.67 13.40 -7.50
CA GLN A 29 7.82 13.15 -6.34
C GLN A 29 8.20 11.86 -5.60
N ALA A 30 8.44 10.76 -6.33
CA ALA A 30 8.80 9.46 -5.74
C ALA A 30 10.15 9.49 -5.03
N THR A 31 11.13 10.22 -5.58
CA THR A 31 12.47 10.37 -5.00
C THR A 31 12.60 11.52 -4.01
N ARG A 32 11.58 12.37 -3.88
CA ARG A 32 11.63 13.66 -3.14
C ARG A 32 12.72 14.62 -3.63
N LEU A 33 13.09 14.52 -4.90
CA LEU A 33 14.01 15.43 -5.58
C LEU A 33 13.23 16.48 -6.37
N SER A 34 13.87 17.57 -6.76
CA SER A 34 13.22 18.55 -7.64
C SER A 34 13.15 18.03 -9.08
N ARG A 35 12.12 18.43 -9.83
CA ARG A 35 11.98 18.08 -11.25
C ARG A 35 13.18 18.55 -12.08
N THR A 36 13.75 19.71 -11.73
CA THR A 36 14.99 20.23 -12.31
C THR A 36 16.18 19.31 -12.02
N TYR A 37 16.28 18.75 -10.82
CA TYR A 37 17.34 17.81 -10.47
C TYR A 37 17.24 16.52 -11.30
N ILE A 38 16.03 15.97 -11.46
CA ILE A 38 15.79 14.81 -12.33
C ILE A 38 16.19 15.12 -13.78
N TYR A 39 15.79 16.28 -14.30
CA TYR A 39 16.19 16.72 -15.64
C TYR A 39 17.73 16.79 -15.79
N HIS A 40 18.44 17.33 -14.80
CA HIS A 40 19.91 17.38 -14.86
C HIS A 40 20.57 16.00 -14.76
N LEU A 41 19.96 15.03 -14.07
CA LEU A 41 20.44 13.65 -14.06
C LEU A 41 20.26 13.01 -15.45
N GLU A 42 19.08 13.14 -16.06
CA GLU A 42 18.76 12.56 -17.37
C GLU A 42 19.59 13.17 -18.51
N THR A 43 19.96 14.45 -18.39
CA THR A 43 20.78 15.17 -19.38
C THR A 43 22.28 15.09 -19.12
N GLY A 44 22.71 14.44 -18.03
CA GLY A 44 24.12 14.33 -17.65
C GLY A 44 24.74 15.62 -17.11
N GLN A 45 23.95 16.68 -16.89
CA GLN A 45 24.42 17.93 -16.27
C GLN A 45 24.78 17.74 -14.78
N ARG A 46 24.28 16.68 -14.14
CA ARG A 46 24.74 16.22 -12.82
C ARG A 46 25.72 15.06 -12.96
N ALA A 47 27.01 15.40 -13.06
CA ALA A 47 28.10 14.43 -13.23
C ALA A 47 28.49 13.68 -11.94
N ASN A 48 28.13 14.18 -10.76
CA ASN A 48 28.48 13.53 -9.48
C ASN A 48 27.30 13.54 -8.48
N PRO A 49 26.26 12.72 -8.70
CA PRO A 49 25.20 12.54 -7.70
C PRO A 49 25.72 11.75 -6.49
N SER A 50 25.12 11.97 -5.30
CA SER A 50 25.50 11.18 -4.12
C SER A 50 25.00 9.74 -4.23
N PRO A 51 25.66 8.76 -3.56
CA PRO A 51 25.18 7.38 -3.47
C PRO A 51 23.71 7.27 -3.03
N HIS A 52 23.30 8.13 -2.09
CA HIS A 52 21.93 8.18 -1.60
C HIS A 52 20.91 8.51 -2.70
N VAL A 53 21.24 9.42 -3.62
CA VAL A 53 20.36 9.73 -4.77
C VAL A 53 20.15 8.51 -5.64
N VAL A 54 21.18 7.69 -5.86
CA VAL A 54 21.09 6.47 -6.66
C VAL A 54 20.24 5.41 -5.96
N GLN A 55 20.34 5.28 -4.64
CA GLN A 55 19.47 4.41 -3.84
C GLN A 55 18.00 4.85 -3.91
N LEU A 56 17.73 6.17 -3.83
CA LEU A 56 16.38 6.71 -4.00
C LEU A 56 15.82 6.40 -5.41
N LEU A 57 16.64 6.49 -6.45
CA LEU A 57 16.25 6.13 -7.82
C LEU A 57 15.96 4.63 -7.93
N ALA A 58 16.81 3.76 -7.38
CA ALA A 58 16.59 2.31 -7.38
C ALA A 58 15.27 1.92 -6.69
N ARG A 59 14.95 2.57 -5.57
CA ARG A 59 13.68 2.38 -4.84
C ARG A 59 12.49 2.95 -5.60
N ALA A 60 12.61 4.16 -6.14
CA ALA A 60 11.53 4.80 -6.90
C ALA A 60 11.18 4.02 -8.17
N PHE A 61 12.17 3.37 -8.78
CA PHE A 61 11.96 2.47 -9.91
C PHE A 61 11.65 1.03 -9.50
N GLU A 62 11.58 0.67 -8.21
CA GLU A 62 11.33 -0.72 -7.78
C GLU A 62 12.23 -1.72 -8.53
N LEU A 63 13.54 -1.46 -8.55
CA LEU A 63 14.51 -2.30 -9.27
C LEU A 63 14.77 -3.61 -8.53
N VAL A 64 14.72 -4.71 -9.29
CA VAL A 64 15.18 -6.04 -8.87
C VAL A 64 16.71 -6.12 -8.89
N SER A 65 17.28 -7.19 -8.32
CA SER A 65 18.73 -7.32 -8.10
C SER A 65 19.59 -7.02 -9.35
N ASP A 66 19.21 -7.56 -10.51
CA ASP A 66 19.96 -7.39 -11.76
C ASP A 66 19.90 -5.95 -12.30
N GLU A 67 18.70 -5.36 -12.37
CA GLU A 67 18.51 -3.96 -12.82
C GLU A 67 19.19 -2.97 -11.87
N ARG A 68 19.18 -3.29 -10.57
CA ARG A 68 19.83 -2.49 -9.53
C ARG A 68 21.36 -2.53 -9.68
N GLN A 69 21.92 -3.70 -9.96
CA GLN A 69 23.34 -3.84 -10.25
C GLN A 69 23.73 -3.02 -11.47
N GLU A 70 22.93 -3.07 -12.55
CA GLU A 70 23.18 -2.27 -13.75
C GLU A 70 23.21 -0.77 -13.45
N LEU A 71 22.28 -0.27 -12.62
CA LEU A 71 22.25 1.12 -12.20
C LEU A 71 23.49 1.51 -11.38
N TYR A 72 23.93 0.65 -10.47
CA TYR A 72 25.09 0.89 -9.61
C TYR A 72 26.40 0.84 -10.39
N ASP A 73 26.51 -0.07 -11.36
CA ASP A 73 27.65 -0.14 -12.27
C ASP A 73 27.70 1.11 -13.16
N ALA A 74 26.55 1.58 -13.66
CA ALA A 74 26.47 2.82 -14.44
C ALA A 74 26.90 4.03 -13.61
N TYR A 75 26.51 4.09 -12.34
CA TYR A 75 26.96 5.12 -11.40
C TYR A 75 28.47 5.06 -11.14
N THR A 76 29.00 3.85 -10.92
CA THR A 76 30.43 3.63 -10.67
C THR A 76 31.26 4.05 -11.88
N ARG A 77 30.80 3.73 -13.10
CA ARG A 77 31.44 4.20 -14.35
C ARG A 77 31.42 5.73 -14.48
N LEU A 78 30.37 6.40 -14.01
CA LEU A 78 30.24 7.85 -14.08
C LEU A 78 31.15 8.56 -13.06
N THR A 79 31.20 8.08 -11.82
CA THR A 79 31.75 8.83 -10.67
C THR A 79 33.04 8.25 -10.10
N GLY A 80 33.36 6.98 -10.40
CA GLY A 80 34.43 6.24 -9.74
C GLY A 80 34.13 5.83 -8.29
N HIS A 81 32.94 6.14 -7.78
CA HIS A 81 32.51 5.78 -6.43
C HIS A 81 31.66 4.52 -6.44
N TYR A 82 31.92 3.65 -5.47
CA TYR A 82 31.10 2.48 -5.20
C TYR A 82 29.95 2.86 -4.27
N ILE A 83 28.77 2.33 -4.56
CA ILE A 83 27.68 2.33 -3.59
C ILE A 83 27.92 1.09 -2.73
N SER A 84 28.20 1.29 -1.45
CA SER A 84 28.24 0.18 -0.50
C SER A 84 26.91 -0.54 -0.58
N GLN A 85 26.95 -1.75 -1.13
CA GLN A 85 25.91 -2.73 -0.91
C GLN A 85 26.08 -3.16 0.54
N GLU A 86 25.66 -2.31 1.50
CA GLU A 86 25.21 -2.94 2.73
C GLU A 86 24.15 -3.96 2.29
N PRO A 87 24.27 -5.23 2.67
CA PRO A 87 23.28 -6.21 2.31
C PRO A 87 21.94 -5.65 2.80
N GLU A 88 21.06 -5.27 1.87
CA GLU A 88 19.65 -5.08 2.18
C GLU A 88 19.05 -6.43 2.67
N GLU A 89 19.82 -7.52 2.62
CA GLU A 89 19.60 -8.82 3.28
C GLU A 89 19.48 -8.75 4.82
N ALA A 90 19.79 -7.62 5.47
CA ALA A 90 19.64 -7.49 6.93
C ALA A 90 18.37 -6.75 7.39
N LEU A 91 17.64 -6.09 6.50
CA LEU A 91 16.41 -5.36 6.84
C LEU A 91 15.20 -6.10 6.28
N LEU A 92 14.19 -6.31 7.15
CA LEU A 92 12.92 -6.89 6.73
C LEU A 92 12.29 -6.04 5.62
N GLU A 93 11.78 -6.70 4.58
CA GLU A 93 10.95 -6.06 3.57
C GLU A 93 9.77 -5.36 4.26
N LEU A 94 9.30 -4.23 3.71
CA LEU A 94 8.25 -3.43 4.35
C LEU A 94 6.93 -4.22 4.54
N GLY A 95 6.67 -5.18 3.66
CA GLY A 95 5.55 -6.10 3.80
C GLY A 95 5.70 -7.04 5.00
N ASP A 96 6.90 -7.60 5.19
CA ASP A 96 7.21 -8.47 6.34
C ASP A 96 7.13 -7.69 7.65
N LEU A 97 7.63 -6.45 7.68
CA LEU A 97 7.48 -5.56 8.81
C LEU A 97 5.99 -5.28 9.12
N ALA A 98 5.19 -4.96 8.09
CA ALA A 98 3.76 -4.73 8.27
C ALA A 98 3.04 -5.98 8.81
N SER A 99 3.43 -7.17 8.32
CA SER A 99 2.92 -8.45 8.77
C SER A 99 3.25 -8.72 10.24
N LEU A 100 4.51 -8.51 10.64
CA LEU A 100 4.96 -8.67 12.02
C LEU A 100 4.23 -7.71 12.96
N LEU A 101 4.04 -6.46 12.56
CA LEU A 101 3.32 -5.48 13.38
C LEU A 101 1.84 -5.84 13.55
N VAL A 102 1.20 -6.33 12.50
CA VAL A 102 -0.19 -6.83 12.58
C VAL A 102 -0.26 -8.04 13.52
N GLN A 103 0.63 -9.03 13.34
CA GLN A 103 0.65 -10.24 14.16
C GLN A 103 0.90 -9.96 15.65
N ASN A 104 1.73 -8.95 15.97
CA ASN A 104 2.03 -8.56 17.34
C ASN A 104 1.00 -7.58 17.95
N THR A 105 0.01 -7.12 17.19
CA THR A 105 -1.04 -6.24 17.71
C THR A 105 -2.16 -7.06 18.36
N SER A 106 -2.55 -6.72 19.60
CA SER A 106 -3.67 -7.38 20.29
C SER A 106 -5.04 -6.97 19.74
N TYR A 107 -5.19 -5.73 19.27
CA TYR A 107 -6.42 -5.28 18.62
C TYR A 107 -6.64 -6.00 17.28
N PRO A 108 -7.88 -6.26 16.86
CA PRO A 108 -8.16 -6.73 15.51
C PRO A 108 -7.52 -5.77 14.50
N ALA A 109 -6.66 -6.29 13.64
CA ALA A 109 -5.86 -5.47 12.74
C ALA A 109 -5.53 -6.17 11.42
N HIS A 110 -5.35 -5.36 10.38
CA HIS A 110 -4.85 -5.82 9.09
C HIS A 110 -3.87 -4.84 8.46
N ALA A 111 -3.03 -5.35 7.57
CA ALA A 111 -2.17 -4.58 6.68
C ALA A 111 -2.75 -4.54 5.26
N LEU A 112 -2.65 -3.37 4.64
CA LEU A 112 -2.99 -3.12 3.24
C LEU A 112 -1.74 -2.67 2.51
N ASN A 113 -1.57 -3.14 1.27
CA ASN A 113 -0.62 -2.50 0.37
C ASN A 113 -1.18 -1.21 -0.25
N ARG A 114 -0.39 -0.52 -1.08
CA ARG A 114 -0.74 0.76 -1.74
C ARG A 114 -2.04 0.69 -2.55
N LEU A 115 -2.38 -0.49 -3.07
CA LEU A 115 -3.59 -0.74 -3.85
C LEU A 115 -4.69 -1.41 -3.03
N TRP A 116 -4.60 -1.38 -1.69
CA TRP A 116 -5.61 -1.95 -0.78
C TRP A 116 -5.84 -3.45 -0.93
N TYR A 117 -4.85 -4.17 -1.46
CA TYR A 117 -4.79 -5.61 -1.25
C TYR A 117 -4.40 -5.90 0.18
N LEU A 118 -5.07 -6.87 0.78
CA LEU A 118 -4.82 -7.34 2.13
C LEU A 118 -3.50 -8.12 2.11
N HIS A 119 -2.57 -7.66 2.93
CA HIS A 119 -1.23 -8.22 3.00
C HIS A 119 -1.08 -9.19 4.17
N ALA A 120 -1.61 -8.83 5.34
CA ALA A 120 -1.57 -9.67 6.55
C ALA A 120 -2.66 -9.28 7.52
N TRP A 121 -3.29 -10.26 8.17
CA TRP A 121 -4.35 -10.14 9.16
C TRP A 121 -3.92 -10.82 10.46
N ASN A 122 -4.40 -10.36 11.61
CA ASN A 122 -4.22 -11.10 12.86
C ASN A 122 -5.45 -11.93 13.21
N GLU A 123 -5.27 -12.90 14.10
CA GLU A 123 -6.32 -13.82 14.54
C GLU A 123 -7.56 -13.07 15.08
N ALA A 124 -7.34 -11.99 15.83
CA ALA A 124 -8.42 -11.15 16.34
C ALA A 124 -9.28 -10.52 15.22
N SER A 125 -8.68 -10.15 14.08
CA SER A 125 -9.43 -9.67 12.91
C SER A 125 -10.21 -10.75 12.19
N LEU A 126 -9.65 -11.97 12.09
CA LEU A 126 -10.34 -13.11 11.50
C LEU A 126 -11.60 -13.44 12.30
N GLN A 127 -11.48 -13.43 13.63
CA GLN A 127 -12.60 -13.65 14.54
C GLN A 127 -13.62 -12.50 14.45
N LEU A 128 -13.18 -11.23 14.59
CA LEU A 128 -14.06 -10.05 14.54
C LEU A 128 -14.93 -10.02 13.27
N PHE A 129 -14.34 -10.35 12.12
CA PHE A 129 -15.04 -10.36 10.84
C PHE A 129 -15.53 -11.75 10.42
N GLU A 130 -15.49 -12.74 11.31
CA GLU A 130 -15.98 -14.12 11.11
C GLU A 130 -15.52 -14.71 9.77
N ILE A 131 -14.20 -14.63 9.54
CA ILE A 131 -13.57 -14.99 8.27
C ILE A 131 -13.14 -16.44 8.34
N SER A 132 -13.58 -17.25 7.37
CA SER A 132 -13.17 -18.65 7.29
C SER A 132 -11.68 -18.79 6.98
N GLU A 133 -11.11 -19.92 7.41
CA GLU A 133 -9.72 -20.26 7.12
C GLU A 133 -9.44 -20.25 5.60
N GLU A 134 -10.32 -20.85 4.80
CA GLU A 134 -10.24 -20.85 3.33
C GLU A 134 -10.16 -19.42 2.77
N ARG A 135 -11.01 -18.51 3.26
CA ARG A 135 -11.02 -17.12 2.81
C ARG A 135 -9.78 -16.36 3.27
N SER A 136 -9.25 -16.67 4.46
CA SER A 136 -8.01 -16.08 4.97
C SER A 136 -6.77 -16.47 4.16
N GLN A 137 -6.79 -17.66 3.54
CA GLN A 137 -5.69 -18.16 2.69
C GLN A 137 -5.78 -17.67 1.25
N GLN A 138 -6.86 -16.98 0.87
CA GLN A 138 -7.04 -16.47 -0.49
C GLN A 138 -6.00 -15.40 -0.82
N LYS A 139 -5.15 -15.69 -1.82
CA LYS A 139 -4.18 -14.72 -2.32
C LYS A 139 -4.90 -13.55 -3.00
N ASN A 140 -4.35 -12.35 -2.81
CA ASN A 140 -4.80 -11.11 -3.48
C ASN A 140 -6.23 -10.68 -3.14
N LEU A 141 -6.73 -10.97 -1.93
CA LEU A 141 -7.99 -10.42 -1.47
C LEU A 141 -7.91 -8.89 -1.35
N HIS A 142 -8.81 -8.18 -2.02
CA HIS A 142 -8.86 -6.71 -1.99
C HIS A 142 -9.92 -6.22 -1.00
N LEU A 143 -9.61 -5.18 -0.21
CA LEU A 143 -10.52 -4.67 0.84
C LEU A 143 -11.91 -4.31 0.30
N LEU A 144 -12.01 -3.67 -0.87
CA LEU A 144 -13.31 -3.33 -1.45
C LEU A 144 -14.05 -4.57 -1.97
N GLU A 145 -13.37 -5.62 -2.42
CA GLU A 145 -14.07 -6.86 -2.79
C GLU A 145 -14.66 -7.51 -1.54
N PHE A 146 -13.94 -7.46 -0.42
CA PHE A 146 -14.41 -7.92 0.87
C PHE A 146 -15.61 -7.11 1.41
N VAL A 147 -15.57 -5.78 1.36
CA VAL A 147 -16.67 -4.92 1.86
C VAL A 147 -17.92 -5.01 0.98
N PHE A 148 -17.77 -5.24 -0.32
CA PHE A 148 -18.89 -5.36 -1.26
C PHE A 148 -19.45 -6.78 -1.38
N ASP A 149 -18.80 -7.76 -0.75
CA ASP A 149 -19.31 -9.11 -0.62
C ASP A 149 -20.72 -9.12 0.02
N PRO A 150 -21.70 -9.84 -0.54
CA PRO A 150 -23.07 -9.84 -0.03
C PRO A 150 -23.19 -10.30 1.43
N GLU A 151 -22.35 -11.23 1.88
CA GLU A 151 -22.34 -11.74 3.25
C GLU A 151 -21.82 -10.68 4.23
N MET A 152 -20.69 -10.07 3.89
CA MET A 152 -20.11 -8.99 4.69
C MET A 152 -21.03 -7.77 4.73
N ARG A 153 -21.63 -7.41 3.59
CA ARG A 153 -22.59 -6.31 3.48
C ARG A 153 -23.76 -6.47 4.46
N ARG A 154 -24.31 -7.67 4.63
CA ARG A 154 -25.45 -7.91 5.54
C ARG A 154 -25.10 -7.64 7.01
N ARG A 155 -23.82 -7.73 7.36
CA ARG A 155 -23.32 -7.52 8.73
C ARG A 155 -22.93 -6.08 9.00
N LEU A 156 -22.67 -5.28 7.98
CA LEU A 156 -22.26 -3.88 8.14
C LEU A 156 -23.48 -2.95 8.25
N HIS A 157 -23.70 -2.37 9.43
CA HIS A 157 -24.80 -1.41 9.62
C HIS A 157 -24.47 -0.08 8.93
N GLY A 158 -25.44 0.46 8.19
CA GLY A 158 -25.21 1.66 7.38
C GLY A 158 -24.17 1.45 6.28
N TRP A 159 -24.05 0.20 5.79
CA TRP A 159 -23.04 -0.22 4.81
C TRP A 159 -22.82 0.75 3.66
N GLU A 160 -23.88 1.35 3.09
CA GLU A 160 -23.72 2.24 1.94
C GLU A 160 -22.88 3.49 2.27
N ASN A 161 -23.00 4.03 3.49
CA ASN A 161 -22.17 5.16 3.93
C ASN A 161 -20.70 4.77 4.06
N LEU A 162 -20.45 3.60 4.66
CA LEU A 162 -19.10 3.04 4.76
C LEU A 162 -18.50 2.77 3.37
N ALA A 163 -19.27 2.16 2.48
CA ALA A 163 -18.85 1.82 1.12
C ALA A 163 -18.53 3.07 0.30
N ARG A 164 -19.39 4.10 0.31
CA ARG A 164 -19.12 5.40 -0.35
C ARG A 164 -17.82 6.02 0.14
N ARG A 165 -17.61 6.00 1.45
CA ARG A 165 -16.39 6.54 2.05
C ARG A 165 -15.16 5.75 1.62
N LEU A 166 -15.18 4.42 1.75
CA LEU A 166 -14.05 3.57 1.36
C LEU A 166 -13.73 3.68 -0.14
N VAL A 167 -14.73 3.82 -1.00
CA VAL A 167 -14.52 4.07 -2.43
C VAL A 167 -13.83 5.41 -2.67
N SER A 168 -14.28 6.49 -2.02
CA SER A 168 -13.64 7.81 -2.11
C SER A 168 -12.20 7.77 -1.60
N ASP A 169 -11.97 7.14 -0.44
CA ASP A 169 -10.66 7.04 0.19
C ASP A 169 -9.69 6.22 -0.70
N PHE A 170 -10.16 5.12 -1.29
CA PHE A 170 -9.39 4.33 -2.25
C PHE A 170 -9.01 5.13 -3.50
N GLN A 171 -9.96 5.83 -4.10
CA GLN A 171 -9.72 6.64 -5.30
C GLN A 171 -8.69 7.74 -5.02
N TYR A 172 -8.73 8.38 -3.85
CA TYR A 172 -7.74 9.37 -3.44
C TYR A 172 -6.35 8.73 -3.28
N ASN A 173 -6.26 7.65 -2.51
CA ASN A 173 -4.99 6.98 -2.20
C ASN A 173 -4.34 6.34 -3.43
N ALA A 174 -5.13 5.83 -4.37
CA ALA A 174 -4.65 5.18 -5.59
C ALA A 174 -4.46 6.16 -6.77
N SER A 175 -4.69 7.46 -6.58
CA SER A 175 -4.65 8.47 -7.67
C SER A 175 -3.33 8.51 -8.45
N THR A 176 -2.20 8.32 -7.76
CA THR A 176 -0.85 8.29 -8.36
C THR A 176 -0.53 6.96 -9.05
N SER A 177 -1.32 5.91 -8.76
CA SER A 177 -1.13 4.53 -9.18
C SER A 177 -1.90 4.17 -10.45
N THR A 178 -2.66 5.12 -11.02
CA THR A 178 -3.67 4.87 -12.07
C THR A 178 -3.12 4.37 -13.41
N HIS A 179 -1.84 4.59 -13.66
CA HIS A 179 -1.15 4.17 -14.88
C HIS A 179 -0.79 2.66 -14.88
N LEU A 180 -0.70 2.05 -13.70
CA LEU A 180 -0.18 0.70 -13.52
C LEU A 180 -1.12 -0.37 -14.10
N PRO A 181 -0.58 -1.43 -14.76
CA PRO A 181 -1.39 -2.54 -15.27
C PRO A 181 -2.23 -3.20 -14.18
N GLU A 182 -1.67 -3.41 -12.98
CA GLU A 182 -2.38 -4.03 -11.87
C GLU A 182 -3.57 -3.18 -11.36
N TYR A 183 -3.45 -1.85 -11.39
CA TYR A 183 -4.55 -0.95 -11.03
C TYR A 183 -5.66 -1.02 -12.08
N LYS A 184 -5.33 -1.05 -13.37
CA LYS A 184 -6.31 -1.19 -14.45
C LYS A 184 -7.06 -2.52 -14.36
N ALA A 185 -6.36 -3.61 -14.08
CA ALA A 185 -6.95 -4.93 -13.86
C ALA A 185 -7.88 -4.92 -12.63
N LEU A 186 -7.41 -4.39 -11.50
CA LEU A 186 -8.22 -4.22 -10.28
C LEU A 186 -9.49 -3.41 -10.54
N ARG A 187 -9.37 -2.28 -11.23
CA ARG A 187 -10.52 -1.42 -11.55
C ARG A 187 -11.54 -2.14 -12.44
N LYS A 188 -11.09 -3.00 -13.36
CA LYS A 188 -11.99 -3.84 -14.16
C LYS A 188 -12.77 -4.81 -13.27
N ARG A 189 -12.07 -5.57 -12.40
CA ARG A 189 -12.70 -6.51 -11.45
C ARG A 189 -13.71 -5.82 -10.53
N LEU A 190 -13.32 -4.69 -9.91
CA LEU A 190 -14.24 -3.94 -9.03
C LEU A 190 -15.50 -3.46 -9.76
N ARG A 191 -15.42 -3.13 -11.05
CA ARG A 191 -16.58 -2.71 -11.86
C ARG A 191 -17.55 -3.83 -12.19
N GLU A 192 -17.14 -5.09 -12.05
CA GLU A 192 -18.02 -6.25 -12.19
C GLU A 192 -18.98 -6.37 -11.00
N LEU A 193 -18.63 -5.78 -9.85
CA LEU A 193 -19.52 -5.67 -8.68
C LEU A 193 -20.60 -4.58 -8.94
N PRO A 194 -21.90 -4.93 -9.05
CA PRO A 194 -22.94 -3.98 -9.46
C PRO A 194 -23.05 -2.78 -8.52
N GLU A 195 -22.95 -3.04 -7.22
CA GLU A 195 -23.05 -2.02 -6.19
C GLU A 195 -21.82 -1.12 -6.15
N PHE A 196 -20.62 -1.66 -6.39
CA PHE A 196 -19.42 -0.83 -6.52
C PHE A 196 -19.57 0.12 -7.69
N ARG A 197 -20.02 -0.37 -8.85
CA ARG A 197 -20.26 0.46 -10.03
C ARG A 197 -21.27 1.58 -9.73
N ARG A 198 -22.37 1.27 -9.04
CA ARG A 198 -23.39 2.26 -8.64
C ARG A 198 -22.82 3.34 -7.73
N ILE A 199 -22.07 2.94 -6.69
CA ILE A 199 -21.47 3.84 -5.71
C ILE A 199 -20.34 4.67 -6.35
N ALA A 200 -19.44 4.04 -7.10
CA ALA A 200 -18.31 4.71 -7.74
C ALA A 200 -18.75 5.76 -8.79
N ASN A 201 -19.89 5.57 -9.45
CA ASN A 201 -20.45 6.53 -10.40
C ASN A 201 -21.11 7.74 -9.73
N SER A 202 -21.51 7.63 -8.46
CA SER A 202 -22.22 8.67 -7.71
C SER A 202 -21.38 9.33 -6.62
N SER A 203 -20.20 8.79 -6.33
CA SER A 203 -19.28 9.30 -5.33
C SER A 203 -18.39 10.38 -5.92
N TYR A 204 -18.44 11.58 -5.35
CA TYR A 204 -17.45 12.64 -5.58
C TYR A 204 -16.30 12.47 -4.58
N SER A 205 -15.07 12.86 -4.98
CA SER A 205 -13.91 12.80 -4.10
C SER A 205 -14.12 13.69 -2.88
N GLN A 206 -14.32 13.08 -1.71
CA GLN A 206 -14.52 13.74 -0.43
C GLN A 206 -13.15 14.13 0.16
N GLY A 207 -12.45 15.07 -0.48
CA GLY A 207 -11.20 15.63 0.04
C GLY A 207 -10.14 14.60 0.45
N LYS A 208 -9.24 14.98 1.36
CA LYS A 208 -8.21 14.09 1.91
C LYS A 208 -8.86 13.10 2.92
N PRO A 209 -8.58 11.79 2.85
CA PRO A 209 -9.11 10.80 3.77
C PRO A 209 -8.83 11.14 5.24
N VAL A 210 -9.83 10.95 6.10
CA VAL A 210 -9.67 11.04 7.56
C VAL A 210 -9.22 9.67 8.09
N PRO A 211 -8.10 9.59 8.81
CA PRO A 211 -7.49 8.31 9.21
C PRO A 211 -8.28 7.54 10.28
N SER A 212 -9.35 8.12 10.82
CA SER A 212 -10.18 7.50 11.85
C SER A 212 -11.66 7.79 11.61
N PHE A 213 -12.48 6.75 11.66
CA PHE A 213 -13.92 6.82 11.49
C PHE A 213 -14.59 5.67 12.23
N VAL A 214 -15.90 5.81 12.47
CA VAL A 214 -16.70 4.83 13.19
C VAL A 214 -17.63 4.11 12.23
N PHE A 215 -17.76 2.79 12.39
CA PHE A 215 -18.78 1.98 11.74
C PHE A 215 -19.22 0.86 12.68
N GLN A 216 -20.30 0.18 12.33
CA GLN A 216 -20.86 -0.89 13.15
C GLN A 216 -20.93 -2.19 12.36
N VAL A 217 -20.57 -3.29 13.01
CA VAL A 217 -20.65 -4.65 12.47
C VAL A 217 -21.50 -5.53 13.38
N GLN A 218 -22.32 -6.38 12.77
CA GLN A 218 -23.07 -7.43 13.44
C GLN A 218 -22.24 -8.71 13.41
N HIS A 219 -21.80 -9.14 14.59
CA HIS A 219 -21.15 -10.42 14.83
C HIS A 219 -22.22 -11.45 15.22
N SER A 220 -22.07 -12.72 14.81
CA SER A 220 -23.10 -13.75 15.08
C SER A 220 -23.23 -14.06 16.58
N THR A 221 -22.11 -14.19 17.29
CA THR A 221 -22.07 -14.49 18.73
C THR A 221 -21.92 -13.26 19.62
N LEU A 222 -21.10 -12.27 19.23
CA LEU A 222 -20.80 -11.09 20.07
C LEU A 222 -21.84 -9.97 19.94
N GLY A 223 -22.82 -10.11 19.04
CA GLY A 223 -23.83 -9.09 18.79
C GLY A 223 -23.27 -7.90 18.00
N ARG A 224 -23.84 -6.72 18.22
CA ARG A 224 -23.43 -5.49 17.52
C ARG A 224 -22.17 -4.90 18.16
N LEU A 225 -21.16 -4.63 17.33
CA LEU A 225 -19.90 -4.01 17.72
C LEU A 225 -19.78 -2.63 17.05
N THR A 226 -19.45 -1.60 17.81
CA THR A 226 -19.12 -0.27 17.30
C THR A 226 -17.60 -0.15 17.22
N LEU A 227 -17.09 -0.02 16.00
CA LEU A 227 -15.66 -0.04 15.71
C LEU A 227 -15.20 1.35 15.27
N ARG A 228 -14.09 1.80 15.84
CA ARG A 228 -13.36 2.97 15.36
C ARG A 228 -12.08 2.50 14.68
N THR A 229 -11.78 3.04 13.51
CA THR A 229 -10.52 2.75 12.82
C THR A 229 -9.39 3.64 13.33
N ALA A 230 -8.18 3.08 13.37
CA ALA A 230 -6.94 3.80 13.52
C ALA A 230 -5.96 3.31 12.44
N THR A 231 -5.60 4.19 11.51
CA THR A 231 -4.66 3.86 10.43
C THR A 231 -3.25 4.36 10.75
N THR A 232 -2.29 3.44 10.76
CA THR A 232 -0.85 3.73 10.82
C THR A 232 -0.25 3.59 9.43
N VAL A 233 0.42 4.63 8.95
CA VAL A 233 1.12 4.62 7.65
C VAL A 233 2.62 4.66 7.90
N PHE A 234 3.35 3.69 7.36
CA PHE A 234 4.80 3.62 7.51
C PHE A 234 5.47 4.69 6.63
N THR A 235 6.11 5.68 7.26
CA THR A 235 6.76 6.79 6.55
C THR A 235 8.12 6.37 6.01
N GLY A 236 8.33 6.48 4.70
CA GLY A 236 9.63 6.19 4.06
C GLY A 236 9.44 5.70 2.63
N ILE A 237 8.48 4.79 2.44
CA ILE A 237 7.93 4.34 1.16
C ILE A 237 6.48 3.93 1.48
N ALA A 238 5.49 4.73 1.07
CA ALA A 238 4.09 4.59 1.47
C ALA A 238 3.37 3.40 0.78
N ASN A 239 3.98 2.22 0.84
CA ASN A 239 3.50 1.02 0.17
C ASN A 239 2.61 0.17 1.07
N TYR A 240 2.67 0.34 2.39
CA TYR A 240 1.85 -0.40 3.34
C TYR A 240 1.23 0.50 4.40
N SER A 241 0.05 0.11 4.87
CA SER A 241 -0.64 0.72 6.00
C SER A 241 -1.24 -0.36 6.88
N MET A 242 -1.19 -0.15 8.19
CA MET A 242 -1.89 -0.99 9.17
C MET A 242 -3.17 -0.30 9.61
N VAL A 243 -4.28 -1.01 9.60
CA VAL A 243 -5.58 -0.55 10.08
C VAL A 243 -5.96 -1.39 11.29
N SER A 244 -6.06 -0.75 12.45
CA SER A 244 -6.55 -1.35 13.68
C SER A 244 -8.00 -0.95 13.92
N TYR A 245 -8.79 -1.89 14.43
CA TYR A 245 -10.16 -1.67 14.85
C TYR A 245 -10.19 -1.59 16.38
N VAL A 246 -10.42 -0.40 16.91
CA VAL A 246 -10.51 -0.15 18.35
C VAL A 246 -11.97 0.03 18.77
N PRO A 247 -12.31 -0.21 20.05
CA PRO A 247 -13.66 -0.01 20.55
C PRO A 247 -14.15 1.42 20.33
N GLY A 248 -15.33 1.57 19.72
CA GLY A 248 -15.99 2.85 19.53
C GLY A 248 -16.98 3.21 20.64
N ASP A 249 -17.31 2.26 21.52
CA ASP A 249 -18.18 2.46 22.68
C ASP A 249 -17.79 1.54 23.87
N GLN A 250 -18.44 1.76 25.02
CA GLN A 250 -18.19 1.02 26.25
C GLN A 250 -18.60 -0.46 26.17
N GLN A 251 -19.64 -0.78 25.38
CA GLN A 251 -20.08 -2.16 25.19
C GLN A 251 -19.01 -2.97 24.46
N THR A 252 -18.54 -2.45 23.33
CA THR A 252 -17.49 -3.05 22.51
C THR A 252 -16.20 -3.18 23.30
N LEU A 253 -15.88 -2.20 24.16
CA LEU A 253 -14.70 -2.25 25.01
C LEU A 253 -14.74 -3.44 26.00
N ARG A 254 -15.92 -3.72 26.59
CA ARG A 254 -16.10 -4.88 27.49
C ARG A 254 -15.91 -6.20 26.73
N ILE A 255 -16.51 -6.32 25.55
CA ILE A 255 -16.35 -7.49 24.69
C ILE A 255 -14.87 -7.70 24.34
N TYR A 256 -14.13 -6.64 24.00
CA TYR A 256 -12.70 -6.74 23.70
C TYR A 256 -11.87 -7.22 24.90
N ARG A 257 -12.27 -6.90 26.15
CA ARG A 257 -11.61 -7.43 27.37
C ARG A 257 -11.85 -8.93 27.50
N GLU A 258 -13.09 -9.36 27.27
CA GLU A 258 -13.49 -10.77 27.37
C GLU A 258 -12.81 -11.62 26.28
N GLN A 259 -12.64 -11.08 25.07
CA GLN A 259 -11.97 -11.77 23.96
C GLN A 259 -10.43 -11.68 24.00
N GLY A 260 -9.85 -10.93 24.95
CA GLY A 260 -8.39 -10.70 24.99
C GLY A 260 -7.85 -9.86 23.84
N TRP A 261 -8.71 -9.11 23.14
CA TRP A 261 -8.35 -8.27 21.99
C TRP A 261 -7.76 -6.90 22.38
N GLN A 262 -7.20 -6.79 23.58
CA GLN A 262 -6.44 -5.65 24.05
C GLN A 262 -5.47 -6.09 25.15
N PRO A 263 -4.37 -5.35 25.38
CA PRO A 263 -3.43 -5.67 26.45
C PRO A 263 -4.15 -5.73 27.80
N GLN A 264 -3.89 -6.78 28.57
CA GLN A 264 -4.34 -6.83 29.97
C GLN A 264 -3.53 -5.79 30.76
N SER A 265 -4.26 -4.92 31.47
CA SER A 265 -3.68 -3.88 32.34
C SER A 265 -3.21 -4.49 33.65
#